data_AF-A0A7Y5NE10-F1
#
_entry.id   AF-A0A7Y5NE10-F1
#
_cell.length_a   1.000
_cell.length_b   1.000
_cell.length_c   1.000
_cell.angle_alpha   90.00
_cell.angle_beta   90.00
_cell.angle_gamma   90.00
#
_symmetry.space_group_name_H-M   'P 1'
#
loop_
_entity.id
_entity.type
_entity.pdbx_description
1 polymer ?
#
loop_
_entity_poly.entity_id
_entity_poly.type
_entity_poly.pdbx_seq_one_letter_code
_entity_poly.pdbx_strand_id
1 'polypeptide(L)'
;MSRAHSLSMYGGDYAVVAILLCALLFMATSFWIWRRVPRKRRSWRVLANTLAIFALLALALRPRWTSPADPATAVLLTSGAENYRAAPSYDSLQNAAYTFALPETQLKPNESSSYKIIPDLGYLHRHYPEVRHLHVFGYGLRDYDWQELEGVQITPHFAPLSPGFKQVYWPRELQLGQAFSIQGEAVCMDNAKHWVTLTDPGGERDSLALTLKRTPQFELQMRPRELGLHHYVLRLKSEEGRVLAEEYLAVHVQPPQPLRVLILESTPKFETKYLKHWAARELCRLAIRTTVSRERHRFEFINHPRLKLATIDAEVLEDFDVVMLDGPALETLSATERRALRSAMERKGLGVLLAADEVTLAPDQQNFSESKFFLPFRFEAFPDLEQRMVKAHWQHSPTQTPMAIPGEPFALLPTRDASALVTDEQDRTLALAVQRGQGRVGLSLLRETYRWILTGQPQWHASYWSHVFSELARRKAQHEAWALAVDKPICVDQPLALNLTTTNPLPFGIIKPPSAPADTLFLRQDEVEPRRWRGTYWPRETGWHEVATKWFYVYARENWRTWQQAAKIAATSRQAVRSNGRTSSSSSSTFTKTEIISPIWFFLIFLLSSTFLWLERKL
;
A
#
# COMPACT_ATOMS: atom_id res chain seq x y z
N MET A 1 8.74 21.35 -49.30
CA MET A 1 8.11 20.10 -48.83
C MET A 1 6.60 20.27 -48.95
N SER A 2 5.96 19.44 -49.78
CA SER A 2 4.52 19.50 -50.07
C SER A 2 3.71 19.24 -48.79
N ARG A 3 2.85 20.17 -48.38
CA ARG A 3 1.91 19.98 -47.27
C ARG A 3 0.87 18.95 -47.71
N ALA A 4 1.04 17.71 -47.27
CA ALA A 4 0.09 16.64 -47.55
C ALA A 4 -1.16 16.83 -46.68
N HIS A 5 -2.25 17.19 -47.34
CA HIS A 5 -3.57 17.32 -46.74
C HIS A 5 -4.34 16.02 -46.97
N SER A 6 -4.75 15.33 -45.89
CA SER A 6 -5.57 14.11 -45.99
C SER A 6 -7.02 14.41 -45.61
N LEU A 7 -7.96 13.94 -46.44
CA LEU A 7 -9.40 14.01 -46.16
C LEU A 7 -9.82 12.68 -45.52
N SER A 8 -10.39 12.71 -44.31
CA SER A 8 -10.96 11.52 -43.67
C SER A 8 -12.45 11.70 -43.40
N MET A 9 -13.24 10.63 -43.63
CA MET A 9 -14.68 10.58 -43.37
C MET A 9 -14.94 9.65 -42.18
N TYR A 10 -15.93 9.98 -41.36
CA TYR A 10 -16.29 9.18 -40.18
C TYR A 10 -16.95 7.86 -40.60
N GLY A 11 -16.37 6.72 -40.22
CA GLY A 11 -16.87 5.38 -40.52
C GLY A 11 -17.66 4.77 -39.35
N GLY A 12 -18.90 5.23 -39.13
CA GLY A 12 -19.86 4.57 -38.22
C GLY A 12 -21.00 3.90 -39.00
N ASP A 13 -21.78 3.03 -38.36
CA ASP A 13 -22.89 2.30 -39.01
C ASP A 13 -23.92 3.22 -39.70
N TYR A 14 -24.10 4.43 -39.18
CA TYR A 14 -24.96 5.46 -39.78
C TYR A 14 -24.41 6.04 -41.09
N ALA A 15 -23.10 5.98 -41.33
CA ALA A 15 -22.48 6.45 -42.58
C ALA A 15 -22.85 5.52 -43.75
N VAL A 16 -22.91 4.21 -43.52
CA VAL A 16 -23.33 3.22 -44.52
C VAL A 16 -24.79 3.44 -44.91
N VAL A 17 -25.67 3.67 -43.92
CA VAL A 17 -27.08 3.98 -44.15
C VAL A 17 -27.26 5.29 -44.92
N ALA A 18 -26.50 6.33 -44.57
CA ALA A 18 -26.53 7.62 -45.26
C ALA A 18 -26.08 7.50 -46.74
N ILE A 19 -25.03 6.72 -46.99
CA ILE A 19 -24.54 6.43 -48.36
C ILE A 19 -25.61 5.67 -49.17
N LEU A 20 -26.23 4.63 -48.58
CA LEU A 20 -27.28 3.85 -49.23
C LEU A 20 -28.51 4.70 -49.57
N LEU A 21 -28.97 5.56 -48.64
CA LEU A 21 -30.08 6.48 -48.88
C LEU A 21 -29.77 7.49 -49.99
N CYS A 22 -28.56 8.08 -49.97
CA CYS A 22 -28.13 9.01 -51.03
C CYS A 22 -28.00 8.32 -52.38
N ALA A 23 -27.51 7.07 -52.42
CA ALA A 23 -27.43 6.27 -53.65
C ALA A 23 -28.82 5.92 -54.19
N LEU A 24 -29.78 5.58 -53.33
CA LEU A 24 -31.16 5.29 -53.72
C LEU A 24 -31.88 6.53 -54.23
N LEU A 25 -31.68 7.68 -53.56
CA LEU A 25 -32.15 8.98 -54.03
C LEU A 25 -31.53 9.35 -55.38
N PHE A 26 -30.23 9.10 -55.58
CA PHE A 26 -29.55 9.32 -56.85
C PHE A 26 -30.11 8.47 -57.98
N MET A 27 -30.32 7.17 -57.74
CA MET A 27 -30.90 6.25 -58.73
C MET A 27 -32.33 6.65 -59.09
N ALA A 28 -33.17 6.94 -58.09
CA ALA A 28 -34.55 7.36 -58.32
C ALA A 28 -34.63 8.67 -59.12
N THR A 29 -33.94 9.71 -58.67
CA THR A 29 -33.96 11.03 -59.34
C THR A 29 -33.34 10.97 -60.74
N SER A 30 -32.24 10.22 -60.92
CA SER A 30 -31.62 10.03 -62.24
C SER A 30 -32.52 9.24 -63.19
N PHE A 31 -33.22 8.20 -62.72
CA PHE A 31 -34.19 7.45 -63.52
C PHE A 31 -35.36 8.35 -63.99
N TRP A 32 -35.87 9.21 -63.11
CA TRP A 32 -36.93 10.17 -63.44
C TRP A 32 -36.46 11.24 -64.43
N ILE A 33 -35.24 11.77 -64.28
CA ILE A 33 -34.62 12.69 -65.25
C ILE A 33 -34.40 11.99 -66.60
N TRP A 34 -34.02 10.70 -66.59
CA TRP A 34 -33.80 9.92 -67.80
C TRP A 34 -35.09 9.70 -68.59
N ARG A 35 -36.23 9.52 -67.91
CA ARG A 35 -37.52 9.17 -68.53
C ARG A 35 -38.33 10.39 -69.01
N ARG A 36 -38.13 11.58 -68.45
CA ARG A 36 -39.03 12.74 -68.67
C ARG A 36 -38.40 13.97 -69.35
N VAL A 37 -37.09 14.02 -69.60
CA VAL A 37 -36.39 15.26 -70.02
C VAL A 37 -35.75 15.14 -71.42
N PRO A 38 -35.93 16.12 -72.33
CA PRO A 38 -35.32 16.12 -73.66
C PRO A 38 -33.79 16.24 -73.63
N ARG A 39 -33.12 15.66 -74.64
CA ARG A 39 -31.66 15.43 -74.72
C ARG A 39 -30.79 16.67 -74.45
N LYS A 40 -31.29 17.88 -74.78
CA LYS A 40 -30.54 19.15 -74.70
C LYS A 40 -30.43 19.75 -73.28
N ARG A 41 -31.36 19.45 -72.37
CA ARG A 41 -31.35 19.92 -70.96
C ARG A 41 -30.93 18.85 -69.94
N ARG A 42 -30.82 17.60 -70.39
CA ARG A 42 -30.52 16.43 -69.56
C ARG A 42 -29.19 16.54 -68.80
N SER A 43 -28.15 17.04 -69.46
CA SER A 43 -26.79 17.12 -68.90
C SER A 43 -26.72 18.08 -67.70
N TRP A 44 -27.37 19.25 -67.79
CA TRP A 44 -27.42 20.23 -66.71
C TRP A 44 -28.21 19.76 -65.49
N ARG A 45 -29.31 19.03 -65.72
CA ARG A 45 -30.08 18.41 -64.62
C ARG A 45 -29.34 17.29 -63.91
N VAL A 46 -28.66 16.43 -64.66
CA VAL A 46 -27.84 15.37 -64.07
C VAL A 46 -26.72 15.99 -63.23
N LEU A 47 -26.05 17.04 -63.74
CA LEU A 47 -25.01 17.74 -63.00
C LEU A 47 -25.55 18.40 -61.71
N ALA A 48 -26.65 19.15 -61.79
CA ALA A 48 -27.25 19.78 -60.61
C ALA A 48 -27.72 18.75 -59.57
N ASN A 49 -28.26 17.62 -60.02
CA ASN A 49 -28.68 16.53 -59.14
C ASN A 49 -27.49 15.80 -58.48
N THR A 50 -26.41 15.55 -59.23
CA THR A 50 -25.17 15.00 -58.67
C THR A 50 -24.60 15.94 -57.60
N LEU A 51 -24.63 17.24 -57.84
CA LEU A 51 -24.10 18.24 -56.92
C LEU A 51 -24.96 18.36 -55.66
N ALA A 52 -26.29 18.29 -55.78
CA ALA A 52 -27.20 18.29 -54.65
C ALA A 52 -27.04 17.06 -53.75
N ILE A 53 -26.90 15.87 -54.34
CA ILE A 53 -26.74 14.62 -53.59
C ILE A 53 -25.35 14.54 -52.96
N PHE A 54 -24.32 15.00 -53.66
CA PHE A 54 -22.99 15.15 -53.08
C PHE A 54 -23.00 16.10 -51.88
N ALA A 55 -23.70 17.24 -51.98
CA ALA A 55 -23.82 18.19 -50.88
C ALA A 55 -24.57 17.60 -49.68
N LEU A 56 -25.66 16.84 -49.89
CA LEU A 56 -26.37 16.13 -48.82
C LEU A 56 -25.49 15.06 -48.16
N LEU A 57 -24.75 14.29 -48.96
CA LEU A 57 -23.84 13.27 -48.46
C LEU A 57 -22.71 13.91 -47.64
N ALA A 58 -22.15 15.02 -48.10
CA ALA A 58 -21.13 15.77 -47.37
C ALA A 58 -21.67 16.38 -46.07
N LEU A 59 -22.92 16.84 -46.03
CA LEU A 59 -23.57 17.36 -44.83
C LEU A 59 -23.83 16.26 -43.79
N ALA A 60 -24.14 15.03 -44.25
CA ALA A 60 -24.32 13.86 -43.41
C ALA A 60 -22.98 13.31 -42.87
N LEU A 61 -21.97 13.19 -43.74
CA LEU A 61 -20.67 12.60 -43.39
C LEU A 61 -19.71 13.58 -42.68
N ARG A 62 -20.03 14.88 -42.68
CA ARG A 62 -19.25 15.96 -42.03
C ARG A 62 -17.74 15.80 -42.26
N PRO A 63 -17.25 15.97 -43.50
CA PRO A 63 -15.86 15.74 -43.85
C PRO A 63 -14.94 16.59 -42.99
N ARG A 64 -13.84 15.99 -42.54
CA ARG A 64 -12.88 16.63 -41.66
C ARG A 64 -11.56 16.85 -42.40
N TRP A 65 -10.92 17.99 -42.15
CA TRP A 65 -9.61 18.29 -42.68
C TRP A 65 -8.58 18.22 -41.55
N THR A 66 -7.57 17.37 -41.73
CA THR A 66 -6.36 17.34 -40.92
C THR A 66 -5.35 18.40 -41.40
N SER A 67 -5.07 19.39 -40.56
CA SER A 67 -4.02 20.40 -40.77
C SER A 67 -2.86 20.19 -39.80
N PRO A 68 -1.60 20.37 -40.22
CA PRO A 68 -0.47 20.35 -39.29
C PRO A 68 -0.65 21.45 -38.23
N ALA A 69 -0.58 21.10 -36.96
CA ALA A 69 -0.67 22.04 -35.85
C ALA A 69 0.71 22.27 -35.24
N ASP A 70 1.04 23.54 -35.01
CA ASP A 70 2.25 23.91 -34.28
C ASP A 70 2.10 23.54 -32.80
N PRO A 71 3.20 23.09 -32.14
CA PRO A 71 3.15 22.72 -30.74
C PRO A 71 2.79 23.93 -29.87
N ALA A 72 1.68 23.81 -29.13
CA ALA A 72 1.20 24.86 -28.24
C ALA A 72 1.68 24.63 -26.80
N THR A 73 1.88 25.75 -26.10
CA THR A 73 2.14 25.77 -24.66
C THR A 73 0.87 26.11 -23.91
N ALA A 74 0.53 25.31 -22.90
CA ALA A 74 -0.61 25.53 -22.03
C ALA A 74 -0.18 25.69 -20.56
N VAL A 75 -1.01 26.40 -19.81
CA VAL A 75 -0.89 26.60 -18.37
C VAL A 75 -2.01 25.83 -17.67
N LEU A 76 -1.66 25.00 -16.69
CA LEU A 76 -2.58 24.32 -15.80
C LEU A 76 -2.47 24.88 -14.39
N LEU A 77 -3.56 25.46 -13.90
CA LEU A 77 -3.72 25.90 -12.53
C LEU A 77 -4.25 24.75 -11.68
N THR A 78 -3.52 24.42 -10.61
CA THR A 78 -3.92 23.43 -9.60
C THR A 78 -4.11 24.11 -8.24
N SER A 79 -4.59 23.37 -7.23
CA SER A 79 -4.74 23.90 -5.87
C SER A 79 -3.45 24.56 -5.38
N GLY A 80 -3.54 25.74 -4.75
CA GLY A 80 -2.38 26.53 -4.31
C GLY A 80 -1.77 27.47 -5.36
N ALA A 81 -2.27 27.47 -6.60
CA ALA A 81 -1.83 28.38 -7.65
C ALA A 81 -2.17 29.86 -7.40
N GLU A 82 -3.11 30.13 -6.49
CA GLU A 82 -3.50 31.48 -6.05
C GLU A 82 -2.31 32.29 -5.50
N ASN A 83 -1.40 31.62 -4.78
CA ASN A 83 -0.19 32.23 -4.20
C ASN A 83 0.84 32.60 -5.26
N TYR A 84 0.70 32.09 -6.49
CA TYR A 84 1.67 32.25 -7.58
C TYR A 84 1.28 33.35 -8.58
N ARG A 85 0.04 33.85 -8.53
CA ARG A 85 -0.46 34.90 -9.45
C ARG A 85 0.28 36.24 -9.34
N ALA A 86 1.07 36.45 -8.28
CA ALA A 86 1.92 37.63 -8.09
C ALA A 86 3.39 37.40 -8.47
N ALA A 87 3.76 36.22 -8.98
CA ALA A 87 5.14 35.89 -9.33
C ALA A 87 5.49 36.35 -10.76
N PRO A 88 6.67 36.95 -11.00
CA PRO A 88 7.08 37.47 -12.31
C PRO A 88 7.17 36.41 -13.42
N SER A 89 7.30 35.14 -13.06
CA SER A 89 7.26 34.00 -13.98
C SER A 89 5.87 33.74 -14.57
N TYR A 90 4.78 34.13 -13.89
CA TYR A 90 3.42 34.06 -14.43
C TYR A 90 3.17 35.16 -15.48
N ASP A 91 3.68 36.37 -15.26
CA ASP A 91 3.51 37.50 -16.19
C ASP A 91 4.18 37.27 -17.55
N SER A 92 5.32 36.56 -17.57
CA SER A 92 5.99 36.16 -18.82
C SER A 92 5.20 35.10 -19.61
N LEU A 93 4.29 34.38 -18.93
CA LEU A 93 3.47 33.30 -19.48
C LEU A 93 2.01 33.74 -19.75
N GLN A 94 1.69 35.03 -19.63
CA GLN A 94 0.39 35.58 -20.05
C GLN A 94 0.11 35.39 -21.56
N ASN A 95 1.14 35.15 -22.36
CA ASN A 95 1.06 34.81 -23.79
C ASN A 95 0.90 33.31 -24.06
N ALA A 96 0.66 32.47 -23.04
CA ALA A 96 0.34 31.06 -23.27
C ALA A 96 -0.94 30.93 -24.10
N ALA A 97 -0.94 30.00 -25.05
CA ALA A 97 -2.06 29.81 -25.97
C ALA A 97 -3.36 29.41 -25.23
N TYR A 98 -3.22 28.69 -24.11
CA TYR A 98 -4.34 28.19 -23.32
C TYR A 98 -4.04 28.19 -21.81
N THR A 99 -5.03 28.62 -21.01
CA THR A 99 -5.00 28.55 -19.55
C THR A 99 -6.17 27.72 -19.04
N PHE A 100 -5.88 26.65 -18.33
CA PHE A 100 -6.85 25.70 -17.78
C PHE A 100 -6.81 25.66 -16.26
N ALA A 101 -7.94 25.37 -15.64
CA ALA A 101 -8.04 25.12 -14.20
C ALA A 101 -8.87 23.86 -13.93
N LEU A 102 -8.52 23.13 -12.86
CA LEU A 102 -9.33 22.01 -12.40
C LEU A 102 -10.43 22.46 -11.43
N PRO A 103 -11.53 21.71 -11.28
CA PRO A 103 -12.65 22.09 -10.42
C PRO A 103 -12.24 22.27 -8.96
N GLU A 104 -11.20 21.57 -8.52
CA GLU A 104 -10.65 21.66 -7.16
C GLU A 104 -10.00 23.01 -6.83
N THR A 105 -9.77 23.88 -7.82
CA THR A 105 -8.92 25.06 -7.61
C THR A 105 -9.53 26.20 -6.80
N GLN A 106 -10.83 26.18 -6.45
CA GLN A 106 -11.53 27.23 -5.67
C GLN A 106 -11.23 28.69 -6.11
N LEU A 107 -10.74 28.89 -7.33
CA LEU A 107 -10.41 30.21 -7.86
C LEU A 107 -11.71 30.94 -8.21
N LYS A 108 -11.92 32.14 -7.68
CA LYS A 108 -12.98 33.02 -8.16
C LYS A 108 -12.58 33.54 -9.55
N PRO A 109 -13.48 33.53 -10.55
CA PRO A 109 -13.23 34.21 -11.82
C PRO A 109 -13.15 35.71 -11.54
N ASN A 110 -11.96 36.31 -11.66
CA ASN A 110 -11.83 37.77 -11.71
C ASN A 110 -11.87 38.21 -13.18
N GLU A 111 -12.37 39.43 -13.41
CA GLU A 111 -12.67 40.01 -14.74
C GLU A 111 -11.46 40.08 -15.70
N SER A 112 -10.23 39.84 -15.24
CA SER A 112 -9.00 40.00 -16.03
C SER A 112 -8.30 38.70 -16.44
N SER A 113 -8.85 37.51 -16.15
CA SER A 113 -8.21 36.23 -16.51
C SER A 113 -9.20 35.20 -17.07
N SER A 114 -9.15 34.95 -18.39
CA SER A 114 -9.96 33.94 -19.09
C SER A 114 -9.33 32.54 -18.99
N TYR A 115 -9.51 31.86 -17.86
CA TYR A 115 -9.15 30.43 -17.74
C TYR A 115 -10.36 29.53 -17.98
N LYS A 116 -10.15 28.37 -18.62
CA LYS A 116 -11.21 27.38 -18.87
C LYS A 116 -11.15 26.27 -17.83
N ILE A 117 -12.28 26.01 -17.17
CA ILE A 117 -12.39 24.88 -16.24
C ILE A 117 -12.53 23.59 -17.05
N ILE A 118 -11.66 22.61 -16.80
CA ILE A 118 -11.67 21.29 -17.43
C ILE A 118 -11.97 20.21 -16.38
N PRO A 119 -12.70 19.13 -16.72
CA PRO A 119 -13.07 18.10 -15.75
C PRO A 119 -11.88 17.21 -15.34
N ASP A 120 -11.03 16.85 -16.31
CA ASP A 120 -9.88 15.97 -16.16
C ASP A 120 -8.78 16.33 -17.19
N LEU A 121 -7.63 15.67 -17.07
CA LEU A 121 -6.53 15.85 -18.03
C LEU A 121 -6.82 15.15 -19.37
N GLY A 122 -7.61 14.08 -19.39
CA GLY A 122 -8.09 13.43 -20.61
C GLY A 122 -8.83 14.40 -21.53
N TYR A 123 -9.54 15.39 -20.98
CA TYR A 123 -10.16 16.46 -21.75
C TYR A 123 -9.14 17.25 -22.56
N LEU A 124 -7.99 17.58 -21.96
CA LEU A 124 -6.89 18.29 -22.61
C LEU A 124 -6.31 17.43 -23.74
N HIS A 125 -6.04 16.14 -23.48
CA HIS A 125 -5.51 15.23 -24.50
C HIS A 125 -6.46 15.06 -25.70
N ARG A 126 -7.79 14.99 -25.45
CA ARG A 126 -8.80 14.76 -26.50
C ARG A 126 -9.14 16.02 -27.31
N HIS A 127 -9.19 17.19 -26.68
CA HIS A 127 -9.66 18.43 -27.31
C HIS A 127 -8.55 19.39 -27.73
N TYR A 128 -7.36 19.26 -27.15
CA TYR A 128 -6.20 20.12 -27.43
C TYR A 128 -4.94 19.26 -27.71
N PRO A 129 -4.96 18.39 -28.75
CA PRO A 129 -3.84 17.52 -29.09
C PRO A 129 -2.56 18.29 -29.50
N GLU A 130 -2.68 19.59 -29.81
CA GLU A 130 -1.55 20.48 -30.09
C GLU A 130 -0.73 20.83 -28.85
N VAL A 131 -1.26 20.65 -27.63
CA VAL A 131 -0.56 21.01 -26.39
C VAL A 131 0.58 20.02 -26.13
N ARG A 132 1.81 20.51 -26.24
CA ARG A 132 3.03 19.70 -26.06
C ARG A 132 3.86 20.11 -24.86
N HIS A 133 3.65 21.32 -24.36
CA HIS A 133 4.31 21.82 -23.16
C HIS A 133 3.25 22.31 -22.17
N LEU A 134 3.28 21.78 -20.95
CA LEU A 134 2.33 22.09 -19.90
C LEU A 134 3.07 22.68 -18.69
N HIS A 135 2.82 23.96 -18.40
CA HIS A 135 3.25 24.58 -17.16
C HIS A 135 2.23 24.30 -16.06
N VAL A 136 2.65 23.70 -14.96
CA VAL A 136 1.74 23.29 -13.88
C VAL A 136 2.02 24.14 -12.65
N PHE A 137 1.07 25.01 -12.28
CA PHE A 137 1.19 25.89 -11.13
C PHE A 137 0.41 25.37 -9.93
N GLY A 138 0.96 25.55 -8.73
CA GLY A 138 0.34 25.13 -7.46
C GLY A 138 0.99 23.86 -6.91
N TYR A 139 0.21 22.99 -6.29
CA TYR A 139 0.72 21.73 -5.71
C TYR A 139 0.85 20.60 -6.74
N GLY A 140 0.28 20.74 -7.94
CA GLY A 140 0.27 19.70 -8.97
C GLY A 140 -0.85 18.69 -8.79
N LEU A 141 -0.66 17.47 -9.33
CA LEU A 141 -1.69 16.41 -9.39
C LEU A 141 -1.17 15.10 -8.79
N ARG A 142 -2.08 14.15 -8.51
CA ARG A 142 -1.74 12.85 -7.94
C ARG A 142 -1.21 11.92 -9.04
N ASP A 143 -0.51 10.84 -8.66
CA ASP A 143 0.15 9.93 -9.61
C ASP A 143 -0.82 9.32 -10.64
N TYR A 144 -2.05 9.01 -10.23
CA TYR A 144 -3.06 8.41 -11.11
C TYR A 144 -3.67 9.40 -12.10
N ASP A 145 -3.70 10.69 -11.79
CA ASP A 145 -4.23 11.73 -12.70
C ASP A 145 -3.33 11.91 -13.93
N TRP A 146 -2.02 11.62 -13.79
CA TRP A 146 -1.03 11.76 -14.86
C TRP A 146 -1.09 10.64 -15.91
N GLN A 147 -1.77 9.53 -15.65
CA GLN A 147 -1.79 8.36 -16.55
C GLN A 147 -2.40 8.69 -17.93
N GLU A 148 -3.25 9.71 -18.02
CA GLU A 148 -3.94 10.09 -19.25
C GLU A 148 -3.12 11.02 -20.17
N LEU A 149 -1.99 11.57 -19.69
CA LEU A 149 -1.13 12.49 -20.45
C LEU A 149 0.21 11.85 -20.82
N GLU A 150 0.21 11.09 -21.91
CA GLU A 150 1.44 10.60 -22.52
C GLU A 150 1.97 11.58 -23.59
N GLY A 151 3.28 11.84 -23.57
CA GLY A 151 3.96 12.61 -24.61
C GLY A 151 3.80 14.14 -24.52
N VAL A 152 3.42 14.67 -23.35
CA VAL A 152 3.40 16.11 -23.04
C VAL A 152 4.54 16.44 -22.08
N GLN A 153 5.36 17.44 -22.41
CA GLN A 153 6.44 17.94 -21.58
C GLN A 153 5.86 18.74 -20.41
N ILE A 154 6.29 18.45 -19.18
CA ILE A 154 5.75 19.10 -17.98
C ILE A 154 6.83 19.94 -17.30
N THR A 155 6.50 21.22 -17.07
CA THR A 155 7.33 22.15 -16.31
C THR A 155 6.59 22.60 -15.05
N PRO A 156 6.93 22.04 -13.87
CA PRO A 156 6.23 22.36 -12.64
C PRO A 156 6.70 23.66 -11.99
N HIS A 157 5.75 24.39 -11.41
CA HIS A 157 5.94 25.62 -10.63
C HIS A 157 5.23 25.47 -9.28
N PHE A 158 5.96 24.99 -8.28
CA PHE A 158 5.38 24.59 -7.01
C PHE A 158 5.13 25.77 -6.05
N ALA A 159 3.94 25.77 -5.42
CA ALA A 159 3.66 26.64 -4.29
C ALA A 159 4.32 26.10 -2.99
N PRO A 160 4.65 26.97 -2.02
CA PRO A 160 5.15 26.51 -0.73
C PRO A 160 4.09 25.70 0.02
N LEU A 161 4.54 24.66 0.74
CA LEU A 161 3.68 23.82 1.56
C LEU A 161 3.06 24.61 2.71
N SER A 162 1.79 24.33 3.01
CA SER A 162 1.14 24.86 4.20
C SER A 162 1.68 24.19 5.47
N PRO A 163 1.68 24.88 6.63
CA PRO A 163 2.14 24.30 7.89
C PRO A 163 1.35 23.06 8.27
N GLY A 164 2.04 22.05 8.78
CA GLY A 164 1.43 20.79 9.16
C GLY A 164 2.38 19.61 8.97
N PHE A 165 1.82 18.42 8.83
CA PHE A 165 2.61 17.19 8.76
C PHE A 165 2.81 16.77 7.31
N LYS A 166 4.07 16.77 6.85
CA LYS A 166 4.46 16.38 5.48
C LYS A 166 4.50 14.87 5.32
N GLN A 167 4.99 14.15 6.33
CA GLN A 167 5.06 12.70 6.36
C GLN A 167 4.88 12.22 7.79
N VAL A 168 4.07 11.19 8.00
CA VAL A 168 3.88 10.57 9.32
C VAL A 168 3.73 9.06 9.12
N TYR A 169 4.44 8.31 9.95
CA TYR A 169 4.35 6.86 10.03
C TYR A 169 3.89 6.46 11.43
N TRP A 170 2.84 5.64 11.48
CA TRP A 170 2.34 5.07 12.73
C TRP A 170 1.74 3.68 12.47
N PRO A 171 1.83 2.76 13.45
CA PRO A 171 1.15 1.47 13.37
C PRO A 171 -0.38 1.66 13.48
N ARG A 172 -1.13 1.00 12.60
CA ARG A 172 -2.61 1.05 12.60
C ARG A 172 -3.28 -0.04 13.41
N GLU A 173 -2.57 -1.14 13.66
CA GLU A 173 -3.02 -2.25 14.51
C GLU A 173 -2.02 -2.37 15.66
N LEU A 174 -2.52 -2.33 16.89
CA LEU A 174 -1.72 -2.43 18.11
C LEU A 174 -2.32 -3.44 19.07
N GLN A 175 -1.50 -4.02 19.93
CA GLN A 175 -1.99 -4.76 21.09
C GLN A 175 -2.11 -3.84 22.31
N LEU A 176 -3.09 -4.10 23.17
CA LEU A 176 -3.23 -3.37 24.43
C LEU A 176 -1.94 -3.41 25.24
N GLY A 177 -1.44 -2.25 25.67
CA GLY A 177 -0.20 -2.15 26.41
C GLY A 177 1.08 -2.27 25.58
N GLN A 178 1.02 -2.46 24.26
CA GLN A 178 2.21 -2.40 23.42
C GLN A 178 2.67 -0.94 23.26
N ALA A 179 3.90 -0.62 23.68
CA ALA A 179 4.48 0.69 23.39
C ALA A 179 4.77 0.81 21.89
N PHE A 180 4.55 2.00 21.32
CA PHE A 180 4.84 2.28 19.92
C PHE A 180 5.34 3.71 19.73
N SER A 181 6.05 3.93 18.62
CA SER A 181 6.51 5.25 18.20
C SER A 181 5.75 5.75 16.98
N ILE A 182 5.55 7.07 16.94
CA ILE A 182 5.03 7.82 15.81
C ILE A 182 6.16 8.70 15.32
N GLN A 183 6.53 8.54 14.06
CA GLN A 183 7.66 9.24 13.45
C GLN A 183 7.18 10.07 12.27
N GLY A 184 7.78 11.23 12.03
CA GLY A 184 7.38 12.05 10.89
C GLY A 184 8.22 13.30 10.65
N GLU A 185 7.82 14.04 9.63
CA GLU A 185 8.34 15.35 9.25
C GLU A 185 7.22 16.39 9.31
N ALA A 186 7.45 17.47 10.06
CA ALA A 186 6.57 18.64 10.07
C ALA A 186 7.07 19.70 9.07
N VAL A 187 6.20 20.64 8.71
CA VAL A 187 6.51 21.86 7.93
C VAL A 187 6.11 23.06 8.78
N CYS A 188 7.06 23.97 8.98
CA CYS A 188 6.86 25.20 9.75
C CYS A 188 7.03 26.44 8.85
N MET A 189 6.29 27.53 9.11
CA MET A 189 6.38 28.78 8.31
C MET A 189 7.68 29.54 8.54
N ASP A 190 8.16 29.50 9.78
CA ASP A 190 9.27 30.29 10.26
C ASP A 190 10.32 29.40 10.94
N ASN A 191 11.46 30.00 11.23
CA ASN A 191 12.48 29.36 12.05
C ASN A 191 12.22 29.63 13.54
N ALA A 192 10.96 29.76 14.00
CA ALA A 192 10.65 29.90 15.42
C ALA A 192 10.59 28.51 16.10
N LYS A 193 10.46 28.48 17.42
CA LYS A 193 10.29 27.22 18.15
C LYS A 193 8.87 26.70 17.95
N HIS A 194 8.74 25.45 17.50
CA HIS A 194 7.43 24.78 17.35
C HIS A 194 7.35 23.57 18.27
N TRP A 195 6.14 23.16 18.60
CA TRP A 195 5.88 21.97 19.42
C TRP A 195 4.98 21.01 18.67
N VAL A 196 5.36 19.74 18.68
CA VAL A 196 4.46 18.65 18.28
C VAL A 196 3.97 17.98 19.54
N THR A 197 2.65 17.95 19.72
CA THR A 197 2.02 17.31 20.89
C THR A 197 1.13 16.18 20.44
N LEU A 198 1.27 15.01 21.06
CA LEU A 198 0.40 13.87 20.91
C LEU A 198 -0.60 13.85 22.05
N THR A 199 -1.88 13.85 21.71
CA THR A 199 -2.98 13.86 22.68
C THR A 199 -3.89 12.65 22.47
N ASP A 200 -4.33 12.09 23.58
CA ASP A 200 -5.33 11.02 23.69
C ASP A 200 -6.63 11.64 24.22
N PRO A 201 -7.81 11.02 24.04
CA PRO A 201 -9.04 11.43 24.73
C PRO A 201 -8.87 11.81 26.23
N GLY A 202 -7.94 11.18 26.94
CA GLY A 202 -7.59 11.46 28.35
C GLY A 202 -6.51 12.53 28.59
N GLY A 203 -6.06 13.26 27.56
CA GLY A 203 -5.11 14.39 27.70
C GLY A 203 -3.80 14.24 26.92
N GLU A 204 -2.85 15.14 27.18
CA GLU A 204 -1.53 15.16 26.53
C GLU A 204 -0.69 13.96 26.99
N ARG A 205 -0.11 13.24 26.02
CA ARG A 205 0.66 12.01 26.25
C ARG A 205 2.15 12.23 26.11
N ASP A 206 2.55 12.95 25.08
CA ASP A 206 3.95 13.21 24.76
C ASP A 206 4.06 14.52 24.00
N SER A 207 5.18 15.23 24.16
CA SER A 207 5.46 16.46 23.46
C SER A 207 6.94 16.62 23.14
N LEU A 208 7.21 17.13 21.94
CA LEU A 208 8.55 17.36 21.45
C LEU A 208 8.68 18.79 20.92
N ALA A 209 9.70 19.50 21.40
CA ALA A 209 10.10 20.77 20.82
C ALA A 209 10.89 20.54 19.53
N LEU A 210 10.43 21.11 18.43
CA LEU A 210 11.10 21.07 17.14
C LEU A 210 12.23 22.11 17.09
N THR A 211 13.42 21.70 16.67
CA THR A 211 14.55 22.61 16.45
C THR A 211 14.39 23.40 15.14
N LEU A 212 15.05 24.55 15.05
CA LEU A 212 14.99 25.58 13.99
C LEU A 212 15.38 25.06 12.58
N LYS A 213 14.57 24.18 12.00
CA LYS A 213 14.64 23.71 10.61
C LYS A 213 13.26 23.90 9.98
N ARG A 214 13.21 24.21 8.68
CA ARG A 214 11.93 24.34 7.93
C ARG A 214 11.13 23.03 7.88
N THR A 215 11.83 21.88 7.91
CA THR A 215 11.23 20.54 7.93
C THR A 215 11.87 19.67 9.01
N PRO A 216 11.53 19.86 10.29
CA PRO A 216 12.10 19.09 11.38
C PRO A 216 11.45 17.69 11.46
N GLN A 217 12.27 16.70 11.81
CA GLN A 217 11.82 15.35 12.12
C GLN A 217 11.38 15.27 13.58
N PHE A 218 10.38 14.44 13.87
CA PHE A 218 9.90 14.17 15.22
C PHE A 218 9.69 12.68 15.42
N GLU A 219 9.87 12.24 16.67
CA GLU A 219 9.50 10.92 17.17
C GLU A 219 8.79 11.11 18.51
N LEU A 220 7.60 10.53 18.63
CA LEU A 220 6.79 10.52 19.86
C LEU A 220 6.50 9.08 20.25
N GLN A 221 6.41 8.80 21.54
CA GLN A 221 6.11 7.46 22.05
C GLN A 221 4.81 7.43 22.83
N MET A 222 4.05 6.35 22.69
CA MET A 222 2.91 6.11 23.55
C MET A 222 2.55 4.64 23.73
N ARG A 223 1.65 4.38 24.69
CA ARG A 223 1.15 3.05 25.03
C ARG A 223 -0.38 3.11 25.15
N PRO A 224 -1.13 2.33 24.35
CA PRO A 224 -2.59 2.33 24.40
C PRO A 224 -3.08 1.69 25.71
N ARG A 225 -4.13 2.26 26.29
CA ARG A 225 -4.70 1.87 27.58
C ARG A 225 -6.09 1.24 27.49
N GLU A 226 -6.71 1.29 26.32
CA GLU A 226 -8.07 0.79 26.10
C GLU A 226 -8.15 0.01 24.78
N LEU A 227 -9.06 -0.96 24.70
CA LEU A 227 -9.33 -1.77 23.52
C LEU A 227 -10.24 -1.03 22.53
N GLY A 228 -10.21 -1.44 21.25
CA GLY A 228 -11.15 -0.96 20.23
C GLY A 228 -10.56 0.06 19.27
N LEU A 229 -11.43 0.84 18.65
CA LEU A 229 -11.12 1.79 17.60
C LEU A 229 -10.88 3.18 18.20
N HIS A 230 -9.65 3.68 18.13
CA HIS A 230 -9.21 4.90 18.79
C HIS A 230 -8.73 5.95 17.79
N HIS A 231 -8.95 7.22 18.15
CA HIS A 231 -8.38 8.38 17.45
C HIS A 231 -7.46 9.12 18.41
N TYR A 232 -6.19 9.19 18.08
CA TYR A 232 -5.24 10.09 18.73
C TYR A 232 -5.14 11.38 17.93
N VAL A 233 -4.80 12.48 18.59
CA VAL A 233 -4.71 13.80 17.92
C VAL A 233 -3.28 14.28 17.98
N LEU A 234 -2.71 14.52 16.80
CA LEU A 234 -1.40 15.09 16.60
C LEU A 234 -1.55 16.58 16.28
N ARG A 235 -0.96 17.45 17.11
CA ARG A 235 -1.04 18.90 16.95
C ARG A 235 0.33 19.50 16.73
N LEU A 236 0.43 20.40 15.77
CA LEU A 236 1.57 21.30 15.58
C LEU A 236 1.19 22.66 16.16
N LYS A 237 1.95 23.13 17.14
CA LYS A 237 1.73 24.42 17.83
C LYS A 237 2.92 25.35 17.61
N SER A 238 2.64 26.64 17.46
CA SER A 238 3.65 27.70 17.48
C SER A 238 4.22 27.92 18.89
N GLU A 239 5.26 28.74 19.00
CA GLU A 239 5.85 29.16 20.28
C GLU A 239 4.82 29.82 21.21
N GLU A 240 3.88 30.59 20.65
CA GLU A 240 2.78 31.25 21.35
C GLU A 240 1.64 30.28 21.75
N GLY A 241 1.76 28.99 21.43
CA GLY A 241 0.75 27.97 21.73
C GLY A 241 -0.41 27.89 20.73
N ARG A 242 -0.38 28.65 19.63
CA ARG A 242 -1.41 28.60 18.57
C ARG A 242 -1.30 27.30 17.79
N VAL A 243 -2.42 26.59 17.61
CA VAL A 243 -2.48 25.38 16.78
C VAL A 243 -2.38 25.79 15.30
N LEU A 244 -1.32 25.33 14.64
CA LEU A 244 -1.05 25.53 13.22
C LEU A 244 -1.65 24.42 12.36
N ALA A 245 -1.63 23.18 12.87
CA ALA A 245 -2.25 22.03 12.24
C ALA A 245 -2.70 21.01 13.29
N GLU A 246 -3.79 20.31 12.99
CA GLU A 246 -4.35 19.24 13.82
C GLU A 246 -4.74 18.07 12.90
N GLU A 247 -4.27 16.87 13.20
CA GLU A 247 -4.56 15.65 12.43
C GLU A 247 -4.87 14.47 13.36
N TYR A 248 -5.76 13.58 12.90
CA TYR A 248 -6.18 12.40 13.65
C TYR A 248 -5.34 11.17 13.23
N LEU A 249 -4.85 10.42 14.20
CA LEU A 249 -4.19 9.13 14.03
C LEU A 249 -5.17 8.03 14.44
N ALA A 250 -5.69 7.30 13.44
CA ALA A 250 -6.62 6.20 13.68
C ALA A 250 -5.84 4.91 13.97
N VAL A 251 -6.17 4.25 15.07
CA VAL A 251 -5.51 3.04 15.56
C VAL A 251 -6.54 2.04 16.08
N HIS A 252 -6.42 0.79 15.65
CA HIS A 252 -7.20 -0.32 16.16
C HIS A 252 -6.38 -1.07 17.22
N VAL A 253 -6.81 -0.96 18.49
CA VAL A 253 -6.19 -1.63 19.62
C VAL A 253 -6.90 -2.95 19.89
N GLN A 254 -6.20 -4.04 19.62
CA GLN A 254 -6.67 -5.41 19.80
C GLN A 254 -6.31 -5.95 21.19
N PRO A 255 -7.07 -6.94 21.69
CA PRO A 255 -6.69 -7.64 22.90
C PRO A 255 -5.30 -8.27 22.72
N PRO A 256 -4.45 -8.25 23.77
CA PRO A 256 -3.17 -8.91 23.71
C PRO A 256 -3.45 -10.40 23.49
N GLN A 257 -2.74 -11.01 22.54
CA GLN A 257 -2.86 -12.43 22.29
C GLN A 257 -1.75 -13.11 23.10
N PRO A 258 -2.08 -13.71 24.26
CA PRO A 258 -1.05 -14.29 25.10
C PRO A 258 -0.45 -15.50 24.41
N LEU A 259 0.89 -15.59 24.41
CA LEU A 259 1.60 -16.78 23.97
C LEU A 259 1.17 -17.97 24.82
N ARG A 260 0.86 -19.09 24.17
CA ARG A 260 0.52 -20.35 24.83
C ARG A 260 1.72 -21.28 24.75
N VAL A 261 2.34 -21.53 25.89
CA VAL A 261 3.60 -22.28 25.97
C VAL A 261 3.40 -23.54 26.79
N LEU A 262 3.87 -24.66 26.28
CA LEU A 262 3.98 -25.93 27.00
C LEU A 262 5.44 -26.19 27.34
N ILE A 263 5.78 -26.38 28.61
CA ILE A 263 7.12 -26.79 29.04
C ILE A 263 7.06 -28.27 29.43
N LEU A 264 7.86 -29.11 28.77
CA LEU A 264 8.12 -30.48 29.23
C LEU A 264 9.55 -30.53 29.74
N GLU A 265 9.70 -30.82 31.02
CA GLU A 265 11.00 -30.90 31.67
C GLU A 265 11.18 -32.25 32.36
N SER A 266 12.41 -32.76 32.30
CA SER A 266 12.80 -34.02 32.93
C SER A 266 13.02 -33.87 34.43
N THR A 267 13.43 -32.68 34.87
CA THR A 267 13.64 -32.32 36.27
C THR A 267 13.23 -30.85 36.51
N PRO A 268 12.84 -30.47 37.75
CA PRO A 268 12.56 -29.07 38.08
C PRO A 268 13.81 -28.19 37.94
N LYS A 269 13.70 -27.10 37.18
CA LYS A 269 14.81 -26.13 36.95
C LYS A 269 14.53 -24.76 37.57
N PHE A 270 15.61 -24.08 37.99
CA PHE A 270 15.52 -22.67 38.44
C PHE A 270 14.98 -21.77 37.33
N GLU A 271 15.41 -21.98 36.08
CA GLU A 271 14.91 -21.24 34.92
C GLU A 271 13.38 -21.27 34.82
N THR A 272 12.78 -22.46 34.94
CA THR A 272 11.32 -22.67 34.91
C THR A 272 10.61 -21.89 36.03
N LYS A 273 11.22 -21.77 37.22
CA LYS A 273 10.65 -20.97 38.32
C LYS A 273 10.51 -19.49 37.92
N TYR A 274 11.53 -18.91 37.32
CA TYR A 274 11.51 -17.50 36.90
C TYR A 274 10.67 -17.26 35.66
N LEU A 275 10.65 -18.22 34.72
CA LEU A 275 9.73 -18.25 33.59
C LEU A 275 8.26 -18.24 34.04
N LYS A 276 7.90 -18.98 35.09
CA LYS A 276 6.53 -18.93 35.67
C LYS A 276 6.16 -17.52 36.15
N HIS A 277 7.06 -16.84 36.86
CA HIS A 277 6.82 -15.49 37.34
C HIS A 277 6.68 -14.49 36.19
N TRP A 278 7.53 -14.62 35.18
CA TRP A 278 7.44 -13.83 33.95
C TRP A 278 6.11 -14.07 33.21
N ALA A 279 5.74 -15.34 32.98
CA ALA A 279 4.50 -15.69 32.29
C ALA A 279 3.25 -15.20 33.05
N ALA A 280 3.26 -15.27 34.37
CA ALA A 280 2.19 -14.72 35.21
C ALA A 280 2.02 -13.20 34.99
N ARG A 281 3.13 -12.46 34.91
CA ARG A 281 3.14 -11.00 34.75
C ARG A 281 2.78 -10.54 33.34
N GLU A 282 3.30 -11.20 32.31
CA GLU A 282 3.02 -10.86 30.90
C GLU A 282 1.72 -11.49 30.38
N LEU A 283 0.90 -12.07 31.27
CA LEU A 283 -0.36 -12.77 30.95
C LEU A 283 -0.20 -13.92 29.94
N CYS A 284 1.01 -14.44 29.75
CA CYS A 284 1.28 -15.61 28.93
C CYS A 284 0.63 -16.84 29.57
N ARG A 285 0.08 -17.73 28.74
CA ARG A 285 -0.53 -18.98 29.23
C ARG A 285 0.53 -20.07 29.21
N LEU A 286 0.80 -20.62 30.38
CA LEU A 286 1.86 -21.61 30.56
C LEU A 286 1.28 -22.90 31.14
N ALA A 287 1.62 -24.01 30.53
CA ALA A 287 1.38 -25.33 31.05
C ALA A 287 2.71 -26.07 31.19
N ILE A 288 2.92 -26.76 32.31
CA ILE A 288 4.20 -27.41 32.62
C ILE A 288 3.94 -28.86 32.98
N ARG A 289 4.71 -29.77 32.38
CA ARG A 289 4.81 -31.18 32.75
C ARG A 289 6.23 -31.48 33.20
N THR A 290 6.41 -31.68 34.50
CA THR A 290 7.70 -32.08 35.09
C THR A 290 7.68 -33.59 35.37
N THR A 291 8.68 -34.30 34.89
CA THR A 291 8.83 -35.74 35.19
C THR A 291 9.34 -35.93 36.61
N VAL A 292 8.63 -36.75 37.40
CA VAL A 292 9.00 -37.09 38.78
C VAL A 292 9.56 -38.51 38.84
N SER A 293 9.00 -39.43 38.04
CA SER A 293 9.54 -40.76 37.77
C SER A 293 9.08 -41.25 36.40
N ARG A 294 9.55 -42.42 35.93
CA ARG A 294 9.27 -42.98 34.57
C ARG A 294 7.79 -42.94 34.15
N GLU A 295 6.84 -42.96 35.09
CA GLU A 295 5.40 -42.94 34.81
C GLU A 295 4.64 -41.88 35.63
N ARG A 296 5.36 -41.04 36.39
CA ARG A 296 4.73 -40.02 37.24
C ARG A 296 5.18 -38.64 36.81
N HIS A 297 4.19 -37.81 36.54
CA HIS A 297 4.40 -36.42 36.15
C HIS A 297 3.66 -35.49 37.11
N ARG A 298 4.24 -34.30 37.31
CA ARG A 298 3.62 -33.19 37.99
C ARG A 298 3.17 -32.17 36.94
N PHE A 299 1.97 -31.64 37.11
CA PHE A 299 1.38 -30.66 36.21
C PHE A 299 1.16 -29.31 36.90
N GLU A 300 1.57 -28.23 36.27
CA GLU A 300 1.34 -26.86 36.74
C GLU A 300 0.77 -26.01 35.60
N PHE A 301 -0.12 -25.07 35.94
CA PHE A 301 -0.79 -24.21 34.97
C PHE A 301 -0.78 -22.76 35.48
N ILE A 302 -0.34 -21.84 34.64
CA ILE A 302 -0.34 -20.38 34.90
C ILE A 302 -1.14 -19.71 33.79
N ASN A 303 -2.17 -18.94 34.15
CA ASN A 303 -3.07 -18.28 33.19
C ASN A 303 -3.69 -19.21 32.12
N HIS A 304 -3.66 -20.52 32.36
CA HIS A 304 -4.12 -21.56 31.43
C HIS A 304 -5.19 -22.43 32.13
N PRO A 305 -6.32 -22.75 31.46
CA PRO A 305 -7.26 -23.73 31.99
C PRO A 305 -6.58 -25.09 32.19
N ARG A 306 -7.04 -25.89 33.16
CA ARG A 306 -6.45 -27.22 33.39
C ARG A 306 -6.68 -28.12 32.17
N LEU A 307 -5.61 -28.76 31.71
CA LEU A 307 -5.61 -29.68 30.58
C LEU A 307 -5.02 -31.04 31.00
N LYS A 308 -5.41 -32.14 30.36
CA LYS A 308 -4.83 -33.46 30.62
C LYS A 308 -3.52 -33.58 29.85
N LEU A 309 -2.38 -33.41 30.55
CA LEU A 309 -1.04 -33.47 29.95
C LEU A 309 -0.33 -34.82 30.16
N ALA A 310 -1.06 -35.85 30.60
CA ALA A 310 -0.49 -37.19 30.79
C ALA A 310 0.07 -37.75 29.47
N THR A 311 -0.63 -37.52 28.36
CA THR A 311 -0.23 -37.87 27.00
C THR A 311 -0.18 -36.62 26.14
N ILE A 312 0.90 -36.43 25.39
CA ILE A 312 1.02 -35.32 24.43
C ILE A 312 0.55 -35.78 23.04
N ASP A 313 -0.73 -35.55 22.77
CA ASP A 313 -1.36 -35.87 21.48
C ASP A 313 -1.61 -34.61 20.63
N ALA A 314 -2.24 -34.80 19.47
CA ALA A 314 -2.51 -33.72 18.53
C ALA A 314 -3.52 -32.67 19.06
N GLU A 315 -4.42 -33.05 19.96
CA GLU A 315 -5.43 -32.15 20.55
C GLU A 315 -4.77 -31.26 21.60
N VAL A 316 -3.95 -31.85 22.48
CA VAL A 316 -3.15 -31.09 23.46
C VAL A 316 -2.24 -30.09 22.77
N LEU A 317 -1.53 -30.51 21.71
CA LEU A 317 -0.60 -29.65 20.98
C LEU A 317 -1.29 -28.53 20.21
N GLU A 318 -2.58 -28.62 19.88
CA GLU A 318 -3.32 -27.52 19.24
C GLU A 318 -3.47 -26.30 20.15
N ASP A 319 -3.52 -26.51 21.47
CA ASP A 319 -3.70 -25.42 22.44
C ASP A 319 -2.41 -24.62 22.71
N PHE A 320 -1.28 -25.03 22.12
CA PHE A 320 0.02 -24.36 22.32
C PHE A 320 0.58 -23.80 21.02
N ASP A 321 1.28 -22.68 21.13
CA ASP A 321 1.99 -22.02 20.03
C ASP A 321 3.47 -22.42 20.01
N VAL A 322 4.06 -22.68 21.20
CA VAL A 322 5.43 -23.17 21.38
C VAL A 322 5.48 -24.27 22.44
N VAL A 323 6.31 -25.28 22.21
CA VAL A 323 6.71 -26.28 23.22
C VAL A 323 8.18 -26.11 23.56
N MET A 324 8.51 -25.92 24.83
CA MET A 324 9.88 -25.92 25.34
C MET A 324 10.21 -27.28 25.97
N LEU A 325 11.34 -27.87 25.59
CA LEU A 325 11.79 -29.18 26.03
C LEU A 325 13.24 -29.11 26.47
N ASP A 326 13.63 -29.99 27.40
CA ASP A 326 15.02 -30.40 27.52
C ASP A 326 15.27 -31.73 26.78
N GLY A 327 16.54 -32.03 26.52
CA GLY A 327 16.97 -33.22 25.79
C GLY A 327 16.47 -34.51 26.42
N PRO A 328 16.65 -34.75 27.74
CA PRO A 328 16.10 -35.93 28.40
C PRO A 328 14.56 -36.00 28.34
N ALA A 329 13.84 -34.88 28.43
CA ALA A 329 12.38 -34.88 28.22
C ALA A 329 12.01 -35.33 26.80
N LEU A 330 12.74 -34.88 25.78
CA LEU A 330 12.53 -35.30 24.38
C LEU A 330 12.85 -36.80 24.17
N GLU A 331 13.91 -37.30 24.79
CA GLU A 331 14.31 -38.70 24.74
C GLU A 331 13.30 -39.62 25.43
N THR A 332 12.75 -39.19 26.57
CA THR A 332 11.77 -39.97 27.35
C THR A 332 10.36 -39.97 26.78
N LEU A 333 10.02 -39.08 25.85
CA LEU A 333 8.74 -39.14 25.13
C LEU A 333 8.51 -40.51 24.51
N SER A 334 7.25 -40.94 24.44
CA SER A 334 6.90 -42.13 23.67
C SER A 334 7.10 -41.89 22.17
N ALA A 335 7.29 -42.95 21.39
CA ALA A 335 7.38 -42.85 19.93
C ALA A 335 6.10 -42.27 19.29
N THR A 336 4.94 -42.40 19.96
CA THR A 336 3.67 -41.81 19.56
C THR A 336 3.62 -40.31 19.83
N GLU A 337 4.06 -39.85 21.00
CA GLU A 337 4.14 -38.43 21.34
C GLU A 337 5.13 -37.68 20.44
N ARG A 338 6.30 -38.28 20.15
CA ARG A 338 7.27 -37.70 19.19
C ARG A 338 6.68 -37.51 17.80
N ARG A 339 5.98 -38.53 17.28
CA ARG A 339 5.29 -38.44 15.99
C ARG A 339 4.17 -37.38 15.99
N ALA A 340 3.43 -37.24 17.10
CA ALA A 340 2.43 -36.19 17.25
C ALA A 340 3.07 -34.79 17.23
N LEU A 341 4.17 -34.61 17.98
CA LEU A 341 4.94 -33.37 18.02
C LEU A 341 5.49 -33.00 16.63
N ARG A 342 6.11 -33.96 15.94
CA ARG A 342 6.59 -33.79 14.56
C ARG A 342 5.47 -33.39 13.61
N SER A 343 4.34 -34.09 13.64
CA SER A 343 3.19 -33.77 12.78
C SER A 343 2.62 -32.39 13.08
N ALA A 344 2.57 -31.97 14.34
CA ALA A 344 2.12 -30.65 14.73
C ALA A 344 3.06 -29.54 14.23
N MET A 345 4.37 -29.78 14.25
CA MET A 345 5.35 -28.86 13.66
C MET A 345 5.20 -28.79 12.14
N GLU A 346 5.25 -29.93 11.44
CA GLU A 346 5.25 -29.98 9.98
C GLU A 346 3.96 -29.40 9.38
N ARG A 347 2.80 -29.74 9.96
CA ARG A 347 1.48 -29.46 9.36
C ARG A 347 0.72 -28.30 9.98
N LYS A 348 0.88 -28.07 11.29
CA LYS A 348 0.11 -27.07 12.05
C LYS A 348 0.95 -25.87 12.51
N GLY A 349 2.25 -25.87 12.19
CA GLY A 349 3.12 -24.74 12.45
C GLY A 349 3.60 -24.58 13.89
N LEU A 350 3.50 -25.63 14.72
CA LEU A 350 3.97 -25.58 16.10
C LEU A 350 5.47 -25.24 16.18
N GLY A 351 5.85 -24.35 17.09
CA GLY A 351 7.25 -24.10 17.45
C GLY A 351 7.74 -25.06 18.53
N VAL A 352 9.00 -25.51 18.42
CA VAL A 352 9.69 -26.24 19.49
C VAL A 352 10.96 -25.50 19.87
N LEU A 353 11.20 -25.28 21.16
CA LEU A 353 12.45 -24.76 21.69
C LEU A 353 13.12 -25.84 22.54
N LEU A 354 14.38 -26.11 22.26
CA LEU A 354 15.21 -27.01 23.03
C LEU A 354 16.15 -26.17 23.91
N ALA A 355 16.19 -26.50 25.20
CA ALA A 355 17.25 -26.04 26.09
C ALA A 355 18.49 -26.91 25.86
N ALA A 356 19.66 -26.28 25.74
CA ALA A 356 20.89 -27.02 25.59
C ALA A 356 21.24 -27.83 26.85
N ASP A 357 21.72 -29.05 26.61
CA ASP A 357 22.17 -30.03 27.59
C ASP A 357 22.99 -31.13 26.88
N GLU A 358 23.46 -32.11 27.63
CA GLU A 358 24.30 -33.19 27.10
C GLU A 358 23.64 -33.96 25.93
N VAL A 359 22.35 -34.26 26.02
CA VAL A 359 21.61 -35.01 24.99
C VAL A 359 21.49 -34.20 23.68
N THR A 360 21.23 -32.90 23.79
CA THR A 360 21.08 -32.02 22.63
C THR A 360 22.42 -31.64 21.99
N LEU A 361 23.50 -31.57 22.77
CA LEU A 361 24.84 -31.18 22.32
C LEU A 361 25.71 -32.36 21.85
N ALA A 362 25.37 -33.60 22.21
CA ALA A 362 26.11 -34.81 21.81
C ALA A 362 25.35 -35.60 20.72
N PRO A 363 25.44 -35.22 19.43
CA PRO A 363 24.73 -35.88 18.33
C PRO A 363 25.00 -37.39 18.24
N ASP A 364 26.20 -37.82 18.60
CA ASP A 364 26.61 -39.23 18.52
C ASP A 364 25.99 -40.12 19.60
N GLN A 365 25.44 -39.52 20.67
CA GLN A 365 24.83 -40.25 21.79
C GLN A 365 23.29 -40.29 21.72
N GLN A 366 22.68 -39.72 20.66
CA GLN A 366 21.23 -39.61 20.53
C GLN A 366 20.59 -40.92 20.06
N ASN A 367 20.09 -41.73 20.99
CA ASN A 367 19.51 -43.04 20.70
C ASN A 367 17.97 -43.08 20.81
N PHE A 368 17.28 -42.16 20.12
CA PHE A 368 15.82 -42.14 20.06
C PHE A 368 15.27 -41.85 18.66
N SER A 369 14.03 -42.27 18.42
CA SER A 369 13.36 -42.10 17.13
C SER A 369 13.24 -40.63 16.75
N GLU A 370 13.51 -40.30 15.48
CA GLU A 370 13.37 -38.93 14.93
C GLU A 370 14.36 -37.89 15.51
N SER A 371 15.45 -38.31 16.18
CA SER A 371 16.47 -37.39 16.72
C SER A 371 16.98 -36.37 15.70
N LYS A 372 17.32 -36.81 14.48
CA LYS A 372 17.75 -35.95 13.36
C LYS A 372 16.72 -34.89 12.94
N PHE A 373 15.44 -35.14 13.16
CA PHE A 373 14.38 -34.18 12.84
C PHE A 373 14.39 -33.02 13.84
N PHE A 374 14.46 -33.34 15.14
CA PHE A 374 14.41 -32.39 16.25
C PHE A 374 15.76 -31.71 16.53
N LEU A 375 16.88 -32.35 16.18
CA LEU A 375 18.23 -31.86 16.47
C LEU A 375 19.04 -31.64 15.18
N PRO A 376 18.63 -30.70 14.30
CA PRO A 376 19.33 -30.44 13.05
C PRO A 376 20.47 -29.42 13.17
N PHE A 377 20.99 -29.23 14.38
CA PHE A 377 21.93 -28.18 14.70
C PHE A 377 23.36 -28.61 14.41
N ARG A 378 24.18 -27.65 14.02
CA ARG A 378 25.62 -27.81 13.86
C ARG A 378 26.31 -26.87 14.82
N PHE A 379 27.40 -27.34 15.39
CA PHE A 379 28.10 -26.65 16.46
C PHE A 379 29.55 -26.40 16.07
N GLU A 380 30.06 -25.24 16.46
CA GLU A 380 31.48 -24.96 16.61
C GLU A 380 31.82 -25.07 18.10
N ALA A 381 32.72 -25.98 18.46
CA ALA A 381 33.09 -26.25 19.85
C ALA A 381 34.26 -25.37 20.30
N PHE A 382 34.21 -24.95 21.57
CA PHE A 382 35.32 -24.28 22.25
C PHE A 382 35.89 -25.24 23.31
N PRO A 383 36.76 -26.18 22.91
CA PRO A 383 37.15 -27.33 23.74
C PRO A 383 37.86 -26.93 25.05
N ASP A 384 38.48 -25.75 25.09
CA ASP A 384 39.20 -25.25 26.26
C ASP A 384 38.29 -24.60 27.31
N LEU A 385 36.98 -24.52 27.07
CA LEU A 385 36.02 -23.85 27.93
C LEU A 385 34.91 -24.82 28.37
N GLU A 386 34.58 -24.81 29.66
CA GLU A 386 33.39 -25.50 30.17
C GLU A 386 32.10 -24.69 29.93
N GLN A 387 32.23 -23.37 29.95
CA GLN A 387 31.14 -22.42 29.71
C GLN A 387 31.70 -21.11 29.19
N ARG A 388 30.87 -20.37 28.48
CA ARG A 388 31.20 -19.06 27.91
C ARG A 388 30.41 -17.98 28.63
N MET A 389 31.06 -16.91 29.07
CA MET A 389 30.36 -15.73 29.57
C MET A 389 30.09 -14.81 28.39
N VAL A 390 28.81 -14.66 28.01
CA VAL A 390 28.42 -13.96 26.78
C VAL A 390 27.41 -12.85 27.06
N LYS A 391 27.53 -11.74 26.32
CA LYS A 391 26.52 -10.68 26.29
C LYS A 391 25.61 -10.91 25.10
N ALA A 392 24.34 -11.19 25.36
CA ALA A 392 23.38 -11.50 24.32
C ALA A 392 22.89 -10.24 23.58
N HIS A 393 22.57 -10.40 22.30
CA HIS A 393 21.99 -9.37 21.43
C HIS A 393 20.95 -9.96 20.46
N TRP A 394 19.91 -9.19 20.13
CA TRP A 394 18.84 -9.57 19.19
C TRP A 394 18.20 -8.33 18.52
N GLN A 395 17.53 -8.53 17.38
CA GLN A 395 17.02 -7.47 16.47
C GLN A 395 16.12 -6.41 17.11
N HIS A 396 15.42 -6.73 18.20
CA HIS A 396 14.51 -5.80 18.90
C HIS A 396 15.06 -5.33 20.25
N SER A 397 16.34 -5.55 20.50
CA SER A 397 17.01 -5.05 21.69
C SER A 397 17.64 -3.69 21.41
N PRO A 398 17.41 -2.66 22.26
CA PRO A 398 18.01 -1.33 22.06
C PRO A 398 19.54 -1.36 22.10
N THR A 399 20.15 -2.32 22.82
CA THR A 399 21.61 -2.51 22.96
C THR A 399 21.94 -3.96 23.33
N GLN A 400 23.24 -4.31 23.38
CA GLN A 400 23.69 -5.58 23.97
C GLN A 400 23.31 -5.64 25.47
N THR A 401 23.06 -6.84 25.99
CA THR A 401 22.80 -6.99 27.42
C THR A 401 23.99 -6.47 28.23
N PRO A 402 23.77 -5.67 29.28
CA PRO A 402 24.87 -5.03 30.02
C PRO A 402 25.70 -6.04 30.82
N MET A 403 25.10 -7.16 31.24
CA MET A 403 25.76 -8.22 32.00
C MET A 403 25.90 -9.49 31.15
N ALA A 404 27.10 -10.09 31.19
CA ALA A 404 27.35 -11.39 30.59
C ALA A 404 26.72 -12.50 31.44
N ILE A 405 26.10 -13.48 30.78
CA ILE A 405 25.54 -14.68 31.41
C ILE A 405 26.25 -15.93 30.89
N PRO A 406 26.22 -17.05 31.64
CA PRO A 406 26.80 -18.29 31.16
C PRO A 406 26.05 -18.82 29.93
N GLY A 407 26.78 -19.36 28.99
CA GLY A 407 26.29 -20.12 27.85
C GLY A 407 27.15 -21.36 27.64
N GLU A 408 26.62 -22.32 26.89
CA GLU A 408 27.33 -23.54 26.54
C GLU A 408 28.61 -23.23 25.74
N PRO A 409 29.65 -24.10 25.80
CA PRO A 409 30.92 -23.90 25.13
C PRO A 409 30.85 -24.22 23.63
N PHE A 410 29.76 -23.80 22.99
CA PHE A 410 29.51 -23.98 21.58
C PHE A 410 29.03 -22.67 20.95
N ALA A 411 29.12 -22.57 19.63
CA ALA A 411 28.38 -21.61 18.82
C ALA A 411 27.56 -22.36 17.78
N LEU A 412 26.33 -21.90 17.52
CA LEU A 412 25.46 -22.49 16.51
C LEU A 412 25.87 -22.00 15.12
N LEU A 413 26.02 -22.95 14.19
CA LEU A 413 26.34 -22.63 12.80
C LEU A 413 25.05 -22.50 11.98
N PRO A 414 24.76 -21.33 11.39
CA PRO A 414 23.56 -21.14 10.60
C PRO A 414 23.61 -21.98 9.32
N THR A 415 22.44 -22.50 8.92
CA THR A 415 22.22 -23.21 7.65
C THR A 415 21.22 -22.44 6.79
N ARG A 416 21.03 -22.82 5.51
CA ARG A 416 20.12 -22.11 4.59
C ARG A 416 18.68 -21.98 5.12
N ASP A 417 18.22 -22.97 5.87
CA ASP A 417 16.85 -23.00 6.42
C ASP A 417 16.79 -22.52 7.88
N ALA A 418 17.84 -21.84 8.35
CA ALA A 418 17.97 -21.40 9.73
C ALA A 418 18.02 -19.86 9.87
N SER A 419 17.46 -19.36 10.97
CA SER A 419 17.50 -17.96 11.36
C SER A 419 18.15 -17.83 12.74
N ALA A 420 19.20 -17.02 12.83
CA ALA A 420 19.81 -16.64 14.10
C ALA A 420 18.80 -15.79 14.91
N LEU A 421 18.48 -16.24 16.11
CA LEU A 421 17.56 -15.55 17.02
C LEU A 421 18.31 -14.60 17.94
N VAL A 422 19.46 -15.05 18.46
CA VAL A 422 20.26 -14.33 19.45
C VAL A 422 21.74 -14.57 19.15
N THR A 423 22.54 -13.51 19.19
CA THR A 423 23.99 -13.54 19.01
C THR A 423 24.73 -13.04 20.25
N ASP A 424 26.03 -13.33 20.34
CA ASP A 424 26.92 -12.73 21.34
C ASP A 424 27.57 -11.43 20.83
N GLU A 425 28.45 -10.85 21.64
CA GLU A 425 29.18 -9.64 21.32
C GLU A 425 30.19 -9.77 20.15
N GLN A 426 30.47 -10.98 19.69
CA GLN A 426 31.32 -11.29 18.52
C GLN A 426 30.49 -11.78 17.32
N ASP A 427 29.17 -11.54 17.32
CA ASP A 427 28.21 -11.98 16.30
C ASP A 427 28.11 -13.50 16.11
N ARG A 428 28.53 -14.30 17.10
CA ARG A 428 28.36 -15.76 17.08
C ARG A 428 26.97 -16.12 17.56
N THR A 429 26.34 -17.12 16.95
CA THR A 429 24.95 -17.46 17.25
C THR A 429 24.82 -18.27 18.54
N LEU A 430 24.03 -17.76 19.48
CA LEU A 430 23.71 -18.39 20.77
C LEU A 430 22.35 -19.09 20.77
N ALA A 431 21.40 -18.60 19.97
CA ALA A 431 20.13 -19.28 19.74
C ALA A 431 19.78 -19.25 18.25
N LEU A 432 19.42 -20.41 17.70
CA LEU A 432 19.15 -20.61 16.28
C LEU A 432 17.80 -21.32 16.13
N ALA A 433 16.98 -20.90 15.17
CA ALA A 433 15.77 -21.61 14.74
C ALA A 433 15.95 -22.20 13.35
N VAL A 434 15.50 -23.42 13.13
CA VAL A 434 15.52 -24.13 11.84
C VAL A 434 14.09 -24.45 11.41
N GLN A 435 13.75 -24.18 10.15
CA GLN A 435 12.40 -24.43 9.62
C GLN A 435 12.12 -25.94 9.50
N ARG A 436 10.90 -26.36 9.89
CA ARG A 436 10.40 -27.75 9.83
C ARG A 436 8.94 -27.75 9.37
N GLY A 437 8.73 -27.87 8.06
CA GLY A 437 7.40 -27.70 7.45
C GLY A 437 6.87 -26.29 7.72
N GLN A 438 5.67 -26.17 8.30
CA GLN A 438 5.10 -24.88 8.70
C GLN A 438 5.67 -24.35 10.03
N GLY A 439 6.27 -25.21 10.85
CA GLY A 439 6.80 -24.89 12.19
C GLY A 439 8.31 -24.69 12.20
N ARG A 440 8.86 -24.55 13.40
CA ARG A 440 10.30 -24.30 13.62
C ARG A 440 10.81 -25.08 14.82
N VAL A 441 12.07 -25.51 14.75
CA VAL A 441 12.80 -26.04 15.91
C VAL A 441 13.94 -25.11 16.26
N GLY A 442 13.94 -24.61 17.48
CA GLY A 442 14.97 -23.74 18.03
C GLY A 442 15.82 -24.45 19.07
N LEU A 443 17.08 -24.05 19.20
CA LEU A 443 17.97 -24.44 20.28
C LEU A 443 18.58 -23.19 20.88
N SER A 444 18.58 -23.09 22.20
CA SER A 444 19.25 -22.01 22.94
C SER A 444 20.42 -22.56 23.76
N LEU A 445 21.60 -21.99 23.54
CA LEU A 445 22.82 -22.28 24.28
C LEU A 445 22.97 -21.43 25.56
N LEU A 446 22.06 -20.49 25.81
CA LEU A 446 22.14 -19.64 26.99
C LEU A 446 21.69 -20.39 28.24
N ARG A 447 22.47 -20.26 29.31
CA ARG A 447 22.19 -20.84 30.62
C ARG A 447 21.82 -19.75 31.61
N GLU A 448 20.99 -20.10 32.57
CA GLU A 448 20.72 -19.29 33.76
C GLU A 448 20.30 -17.84 33.45
N THR A 449 19.39 -17.64 32.48
CA THR A 449 18.95 -16.30 32.10
C THR A 449 18.26 -15.56 33.26
N TYR A 450 17.77 -16.31 34.26
CA TYR A 450 17.26 -15.77 35.52
C TYR A 450 18.27 -14.90 36.29
N ARG A 451 19.59 -15.01 36.03
CA ARG A 451 20.60 -14.14 36.65
C ARG A 451 20.31 -12.67 36.38
N TRP A 452 19.77 -12.29 35.22
CA TRP A 452 19.37 -10.91 34.95
C TRP A 452 18.32 -10.40 35.95
N ILE A 453 17.40 -11.26 36.39
CA ILE A 453 16.41 -10.91 37.42
C ILE A 453 17.10 -10.71 38.77
N LEU A 454 17.99 -11.63 39.16
CA LEU A 454 18.70 -11.58 40.43
C LEU A 454 19.59 -10.34 40.58
N THR A 455 20.10 -9.82 39.46
CA THR A 455 20.90 -8.59 39.43
C THR A 455 20.06 -7.32 39.24
N GLY A 456 18.74 -7.38 39.45
CA GLY A 456 17.86 -6.20 39.39
C GLY A 456 17.52 -5.74 37.97
N GLN A 457 17.66 -6.60 36.97
CA GLN A 457 17.45 -6.28 35.56
C GLN A 457 16.41 -7.20 34.86
N PRO A 458 15.19 -7.32 35.40
CA PRO A 458 14.17 -8.25 34.89
C PRO A 458 13.66 -7.94 33.48
N GLN A 459 13.87 -6.73 32.97
CA GLN A 459 13.49 -6.32 31.62
C GLN A 459 14.23 -7.09 30.53
N TRP A 460 15.50 -7.47 30.76
CA TRP A 460 16.30 -8.23 29.80
C TRP A 460 15.83 -9.67 29.69
N HIS A 461 15.55 -10.31 30.84
CA HIS A 461 14.91 -11.62 30.88
C HIS A 461 13.56 -11.63 30.16
N ALA A 462 12.72 -10.62 30.43
CA ALA A 462 11.41 -10.53 29.80
C ALA A 462 11.50 -10.32 28.27
N SER A 463 12.39 -9.43 27.83
CA SER A 463 12.62 -9.14 26.41
C SER A 463 13.19 -10.35 25.67
N TYR A 464 14.16 -11.06 26.27
CA TYR A 464 14.75 -12.28 25.73
C TYR A 464 13.70 -13.37 25.48
N TRP A 465 12.91 -13.73 26.51
CA TRP A 465 11.91 -14.79 26.37
C TRP A 465 10.75 -14.39 25.47
N SER A 466 10.33 -13.11 25.49
CA SER A 466 9.31 -12.60 24.55
C SER A 466 9.78 -12.73 23.11
N HIS A 467 11.05 -12.41 22.82
CA HIS A 467 11.65 -12.50 21.49
C HIS A 467 11.82 -13.96 21.03
N VAL A 468 12.42 -14.82 21.86
CA VAL A 468 12.65 -16.23 21.49
C VAL A 468 11.33 -16.98 21.28
N PHE A 469 10.34 -16.79 22.16
CA PHE A 469 9.06 -17.44 21.99
C PHE A 469 8.25 -16.86 20.82
N SER A 470 8.28 -15.55 20.58
CA SER A 470 7.53 -14.96 19.45
C SER A 470 8.08 -15.41 18.08
N GLU A 471 9.40 -15.56 17.95
CA GLU A 471 10.04 -16.03 16.72
C GLU A 471 9.78 -17.51 16.41
N LEU A 472 9.53 -18.32 17.45
CA LEU A 472 9.17 -19.73 17.34
C LEU A 472 7.67 -19.97 17.32
N ALA A 473 6.86 -19.03 17.80
CA ALA A 473 5.42 -19.19 17.94
C ALA A 473 4.75 -19.58 16.63
N ARG A 474 3.74 -20.44 16.76
CA ARG A 474 2.87 -20.82 15.65
C ARG A 474 2.35 -19.57 14.94
N ARG A 475 2.76 -19.40 13.69
CA ARG A 475 2.19 -18.38 12.82
C ARG A 475 0.74 -18.75 12.60
N LYS A 476 -0.19 -17.88 13.04
CA LYS A 476 -1.62 -18.10 12.80
C LYS A 476 -1.85 -18.16 11.30
N ALA A 477 -2.28 -19.31 10.81
CA ALA A 477 -2.77 -19.48 9.45
C ALA A 477 -4.06 -18.68 9.30
N GLN A 478 -3.94 -17.39 8.99
CA GLN A 478 -5.07 -16.61 8.52
C GLN A 478 -5.45 -17.22 7.17
N HIS A 479 -6.61 -17.88 7.12
CA HIS A 479 -7.14 -18.47 5.88
C HIS A 479 -7.34 -17.39 4.81
N GLU A 480 -7.54 -16.15 5.25
CA GLU A 480 -7.59 -14.93 4.45
C GLU A 480 -6.78 -13.84 5.16
N ALA A 481 -5.59 -13.55 4.63
CA ALA A 481 -4.76 -12.47 5.13
C ALA A 481 -4.96 -11.23 4.25
N TRP A 482 -5.79 -10.31 4.74
CA TRP A 482 -5.94 -8.98 4.14
C TRP A 482 -4.74 -8.10 4.50
N ALA A 483 -4.08 -7.52 3.52
CA ALA A 483 -3.00 -6.56 3.70
C ALA A 483 -3.37 -5.28 2.96
N LEU A 484 -3.55 -4.20 3.72
CA LEU A 484 -3.71 -2.88 3.15
C LEU A 484 -2.31 -2.33 2.88
N ALA A 485 -2.03 -1.93 1.65
CA ALA A 485 -0.76 -1.30 1.30
C ALA A 485 -0.76 0.17 1.75
N VAL A 486 -0.64 0.39 3.06
CA VAL A 486 -0.93 1.70 3.66
C VAL A 486 0.30 2.23 4.39
N ASP A 487 1.18 2.87 3.61
CA ASP A 487 2.28 3.71 4.09
C ASP A 487 1.83 5.16 4.37
N LYS A 488 0.54 5.46 4.12
CA LYS A 488 0.00 6.83 4.00
C LYS A 488 -1.41 6.95 4.59
N PRO A 489 -1.88 8.14 5.00
CA PRO A 489 -3.29 8.40 5.30
C PRO A 489 -4.21 7.98 4.15
N ILE A 490 -5.37 7.38 4.46
CA ILE A 490 -6.38 6.96 3.47
C ILE A 490 -7.45 8.04 3.44
N CYS A 491 -7.67 8.70 2.31
CA CYS A 491 -8.68 9.76 2.20
C CYS A 491 -9.83 9.34 1.28
N VAL A 492 -10.99 9.97 1.45
CA VAL A 492 -12.13 9.84 0.54
C VAL A 492 -11.74 10.17 -0.91
N ASP A 493 -12.40 9.49 -1.86
CA ASP A 493 -12.21 9.60 -3.30
C ASP A 493 -10.77 9.33 -3.79
N GLN A 494 -9.97 8.59 -3.02
CA GLN A 494 -8.64 8.15 -3.42
C GLN A 494 -8.58 6.63 -3.55
N PRO A 495 -7.85 6.09 -4.54
CA PRO A 495 -7.73 4.65 -4.72
C PRO A 495 -6.94 4.01 -3.57
N LEU A 496 -7.51 3.00 -2.95
CA LEU A 496 -6.91 2.17 -1.92
C LEU A 496 -6.61 0.78 -2.49
N ALA A 497 -5.32 0.44 -2.56
CA ALA A 497 -4.89 -0.90 -2.95
C ALA A 497 -5.04 -1.88 -1.78
N LEU A 498 -5.79 -2.96 -2.01
CA LEU A 498 -6.03 -4.04 -1.06
C LEU A 498 -5.44 -5.33 -1.63
N ASN A 499 -4.63 -6.01 -0.84
CA ASN A 499 -4.08 -7.31 -1.17
C ASN A 499 -4.72 -8.37 -0.27
N LEU A 500 -5.12 -9.50 -0.85
CA LEU A 500 -5.62 -10.66 -0.12
C LEU A 500 -4.72 -11.85 -0.44
N THR A 501 -4.27 -12.54 0.60
CA THR A 501 -3.62 -13.86 0.45
C THR A 501 -4.57 -14.94 0.93
N THR A 502 -4.95 -15.86 0.03
CA THR A 502 -5.92 -16.93 0.33
C THR A 502 -5.67 -18.17 -0.55
N THR A 503 -6.21 -19.31 -0.11
CA THR A 503 -6.25 -20.55 -0.89
C THR A 503 -7.55 -20.72 -1.68
N ASN A 504 -8.52 -19.81 -1.49
CA ASN A 504 -9.76 -19.79 -2.27
C ASN A 504 -9.45 -19.45 -3.75
N PRO A 505 -9.91 -20.26 -4.72
CA PRO A 505 -9.65 -20.02 -6.15
C PRO A 505 -10.38 -18.80 -6.73
N LEU A 506 -11.44 -18.30 -6.09
CA LEU A 506 -12.24 -17.16 -6.55
C LEU A 506 -12.71 -16.32 -5.35
N PRO A 507 -11.80 -15.57 -4.69
CA PRO A 507 -12.16 -14.75 -3.56
C PRO A 507 -12.79 -13.41 -3.99
N PHE A 508 -13.67 -12.90 -3.15
CA PHE A 508 -14.19 -11.54 -3.21
C PHE A 508 -14.08 -10.88 -1.84
N GLY A 509 -13.94 -9.56 -1.81
CA GLY A 509 -13.96 -8.78 -0.57
C GLY A 509 -15.34 -8.18 -0.31
N ILE A 510 -15.77 -8.19 0.94
CA ILE A 510 -16.90 -7.36 1.40
C ILE A 510 -16.33 -6.26 2.28
N ILE A 511 -16.53 -5.01 1.88
CA ILE A 511 -16.14 -3.83 2.65
C ILE A 511 -17.40 -3.25 3.27
N LYS A 512 -17.42 -3.10 4.59
CA LYS A 512 -18.51 -2.45 5.31
C LYS A 512 -18.11 -1.01 5.62
N PRO A 513 -18.71 -0.01 4.93
CA PRO A 513 -18.58 1.39 5.31
C PRO A 513 -19.42 1.68 6.58
N PRO A 514 -19.24 2.84 7.22
CA PRO A 514 -19.90 3.15 8.49
C PRO A 514 -21.42 3.36 8.36
N SER A 515 -21.90 3.88 7.23
CA SER A 515 -23.32 4.21 7.02
C SER A 515 -23.94 3.62 5.76
N ALA A 516 -23.13 3.37 4.72
CA ALA A 516 -23.60 2.80 3.46
C ALA A 516 -23.78 1.25 3.51
N PRO A 517 -24.50 0.67 2.53
CA PRO A 517 -24.51 -0.78 2.34
C PRO A 517 -23.09 -1.30 2.06
N ALA A 518 -22.85 -2.57 2.38
CA ALA A 518 -21.57 -3.21 2.14
C ALA A 518 -21.24 -3.22 0.64
N ASP A 519 -20.02 -2.84 0.30
CA ASP A 519 -19.52 -2.81 -1.07
C ASP A 519 -18.77 -4.12 -1.38
N THR A 520 -18.93 -4.61 -2.61
CA THR A 520 -18.27 -5.85 -3.06
C THR A 520 -17.03 -5.49 -3.87
N LEU A 521 -15.87 -5.87 -3.34
CA LEU A 521 -14.58 -5.70 -4.00
C LEU A 521 -14.23 -6.97 -4.78
N PHE A 522 -14.19 -6.85 -6.10
CA PHE A 522 -13.67 -7.89 -6.97
C PHE A 522 -12.14 -7.82 -7.05
N LEU A 523 -11.49 -8.98 -6.98
CA LEU A 523 -10.04 -9.09 -6.91
C LEU A 523 -9.49 -9.75 -8.17
N ARG A 524 -8.32 -9.31 -8.61
CA ARG A 524 -7.54 -9.93 -9.67
C ARG A 524 -6.41 -10.75 -9.07
N GLN A 525 -6.23 -11.98 -9.54
CA GLN A 525 -5.12 -12.84 -9.11
C GLN A 525 -3.79 -12.25 -9.57
N ASP A 526 -2.77 -12.37 -8.73
CA ASP A 526 -1.40 -12.02 -9.04
C ASP A 526 -0.81 -13.02 -10.06
N GLU A 527 -0.10 -12.51 -11.07
CA GLU A 527 0.48 -13.34 -12.13
C GLU A 527 1.67 -14.17 -11.64
N VAL A 528 2.35 -13.73 -10.57
CA VAL A 528 3.56 -14.38 -10.04
C VAL A 528 3.24 -15.25 -8.83
N GLU A 529 2.28 -14.84 -8.01
CA GLU A 529 1.96 -15.50 -6.74
C GLU A 529 0.49 -15.97 -6.72
N PRO A 530 0.19 -17.24 -7.06
CA PRO A 530 -1.20 -17.71 -7.25
C PRO A 530 -2.14 -17.56 -6.05
N ARG A 531 -1.58 -17.45 -4.83
CA ARG A 531 -2.38 -17.25 -3.60
C ARG A 531 -2.69 -15.79 -3.32
N ARG A 532 -2.07 -14.86 -4.06
CA ARG A 532 -2.21 -13.44 -3.86
C ARG A 532 -3.20 -12.86 -4.86
N TRP A 533 -4.07 -12.00 -4.34
CA TRP A 533 -5.13 -11.33 -5.06
C TRP A 533 -5.05 -9.83 -4.76
N ARG A 534 -5.31 -8.99 -5.75
CA ARG A 534 -5.20 -7.53 -5.64
C ARG A 534 -6.50 -6.88 -6.10
N GLY A 535 -6.97 -5.87 -5.36
CA GLY A 535 -8.13 -5.05 -5.69
C GLY A 535 -7.87 -3.58 -5.40
N THR A 536 -8.67 -2.72 -6.03
CA THR A 536 -8.66 -1.27 -5.76
C THR A 536 -10.03 -0.84 -5.28
N TYR A 537 -10.08 -0.32 -4.07
CA TYR A 537 -11.30 0.23 -3.47
C TYR A 537 -11.27 1.77 -3.54
N TRP A 538 -12.42 2.40 -3.75
CA TRP A 538 -12.57 3.85 -3.79
C TRP A 538 -13.52 4.28 -2.66
N PRO A 539 -13.01 4.65 -1.48
CA PRO A 539 -13.84 5.05 -0.36
C PRO A 539 -14.63 6.33 -0.66
N ARG A 540 -15.94 6.30 -0.42
CA ARG A 540 -16.85 7.44 -0.66
C ARG A 540 -17.25 8.19 0.61
N GLU A 541 -17.13 7.54 1.77
CA GLU A 541 -17.53 8.07 3.06
C GLU A 541 -16.33 8.14 4.00
N THR A 542 -16.34 9.07 4.94
CA THR A 542 -15.35 9.16 6.01
C THR A 542 -15.70 8.22 7.16
N GLY A 543 -14.70 7.76 7.91
CA GLY A 543 -14.91 6.92 9.09
C GLY A 543 -14.26 5.54 9.02
N TRP A 544 -14.56 4.73 10.03
CA TRP A 544 -14.07 3.35 10.13
C TRP A 544 -14.78 2.45 9.12
N HIS A 545 -13.98 1.74 8.35
CA HIS A 545 -14.40 0.71 7.42
C HIS A 545 -13.84 -0.64 7.88
N GLU A 546 -14.59 -1.70 7.61
CA GLU A 546 -14.20 -3.08 7.91
C GLU A 546 -14.08 -3.89 6.62
N VAL A 547 -13.00 -4.65 6.47
CA VAL A 547 -12.85 -5.69 5.44
C VAL A 547 -12.53 -7.02 6.12
N ALA A 548 -13.46 -7.98 6.02
CA ALA A 548 -13.46 -9.23 6.79
C ALA A 548 -13.34 -9.00 8.31
N THR A 549 -12.13 -9.01 8.87
CA THR A 549 -11.84 -8.73 10.29
C THR A 549 -10.84 -7.59 10.50
N LYS A 550 -10.49 -6.86 9.43
CA LYS A 550 -9.53 -5.76 9.46
C LYS A 550 -10.24 -4.42 9.40
N TRP A 551 -9.84 -3.54 10.30
CA TRP A 551 -10.38 -2.19 10.40
C TRP A 551 -9.39 -1.17 9.82
N PHE A 552 -9.91 -0.22 9.05
CA PHE A 552 -9.14 0.91 8.55
C PHE A 552 -9.99 2.17 8.56
N TYR A 553 -9.33 3.31 8.74
CA TYR A 553 -10.02 4.60 8.80
C TYR A 553 -9.80 5.41 7.53
N VAL A 554 -10.89 5.99 7.03
CA VAL A 554 -10.91 6.88 5.87
C VAL A 554 -11.13 8.31 6.33
N TYR A 555 -10.16 9.17 6.05
CA TYR A 555 -10.13 10.58 6.41
C TYR A 555 -10.90 11.46 5.41
N ALA A 556 -11.37 12.61 5.89
CA ALA A 556 -11.98 13.61 5.04
C ALA A 556 -10.96 14.24 4.08
N ARG A 557 -11.45 14.89 3.03
CA ARG A 557 -10.61 15.54 2.01
C ARG A 557 -9.79 16.69 2.61
N GLU A 558 -10.30 17.28 3.69
CA GLU A 558 -9.72 18.42 4.39
C GLU A 558 -8.62 18.03 5.38
N ASN A 559 -8.50 16.75 5.75
CA ASN A 559 -7.44 16.25 6.62
C ASN A 559 -6.15 16.02 5.85
N TRP A 560 -5.04 15.95 6.56
CA TRP A 560 -3.71 15.65 6.03
C TRP A 560 -3.31 16.58 4.88
N ARG A 561 -3.65 17.88 4.97
CA ARG A 561 -3.48 18.83 3.85
C ARG A 561 -2.04 18.92 3.40
N THR A 562 -1.10 19.14 4.32
CA THR A 562 0.33 19.26 4.02
C THR A 562 0.89 17.97 3.41
N TRP A 563 0.47 16.81 3.91
CA TRP A 563 0.83 15.51 3.32
C TRP A 563 0.27 15.36 1.89
N GLN A 564 -1.00 15.69 1.67
CA GLN A 564 -1.62 15.65 0.33
C GLN A 564 -0.92 16.60 -0.66
N GLN A 565 -0.56 17.81 -0.22
CA GLN A 565 0.20 18.78 -1.02
C GLN A 565 1.58 18.22 -1.39
N ALA A 566 2.32 17.68 -0.40
CA ALA A 566 3.62 17.07 -0.62
C ALA A 566 3.55 15.86 -1.58
N ALA A 567 2.51 15.04 -1.48
CA ALA A 567 2.26 13.92 -2.37
C ALA A 567 2.00 14.37 -3.81
N LYS A 568 1.18 15.42 -4.03
CA LYS A 568 0.93 16.02 -5.35
C LYS A 568 2.21 16.61 -5.96
N ILE A 569 3.03 17.31 -5.16
CA ILE A 569 4.32 17.86 -5.60
C ILE A 569 5.27 16.74 -6.03
N ALA A 570 5.40 15.69 -5.20
CA ALA A 570 6.29 14.56 -5.49
C ALA A 570 5.85 13.80 -6.76
N ALA A 571 4.55 13.55 -6.93
CA ALA A 571 3.98 12.92 -8.12
C ALA A 571 4.24 13.73 -9.39
N THR A 572 3.96 15.03 -9.35
CA THR A 572 4.18 15.95 -10.47
C THR A 572 5.66 16.06 -10.82
N SER A 573 6.55 16.09 -9.82
CA SER A 573 8.00 16.11 -10.02
C SER A 573 8.49 14.84 -10.73
N ARG A 574 8.03 13.66 -10.29
CA ARG A 574 8.34 12.39 -10.95
C ARG A 574 7.88 12.38 -12.40
N GLN A 575 6.68 12.90 -12.66
CA GLN A 575 6.14 12.97 -14.00
C GLN A 575 6.91 13.94 -14.90
N ALA A 576 7.31 15.12 -14.39
CA ALA A 576 8.13 16.08 -15.12
C ALA A 576 9.48 15.49 -15.55
N VAL A 577 10.13 14.73 -14.68
CA VAL A 577 11.38 14.01 -15.02
C VAL A 577 11.11 12.95 -16.09
N ARG A 578 10.05 12.15 -15.95
CA ARG A 578 9.67 11.13 -16.94
C ARG A 578 9.33 11.70 -18.32
N SER A 579 8.61 12.83 -18.36
CA SER A 579 8.26 13.49 -19.63
C SER A 579 9.49 14.04 -20.34
N ASN A 580 10.42 14.65 -19.60
CA ASN A 580 11.64 15.23 -20.16
C ASN A 580 12.63 14.16 -20.66
N GLY A 581 12.62 12.96 -20.06
CA GLY A 581 13.45 11.84 -20.52
C GLY A 581 12.94 11.17 -21.80
N ARG A 582 11.62 11.19 -22.06
CA ARG A 582 10.99 10.60 -23.26
C ARG A 582 11.08 11.48 -24.51
N THR A 583 11.24 12.80 -24.35
CA THR A 583 11.29 13.75 -25.47
C THR A 583 12.57 13.68 -26.31
N SER A 584 13.67 13.12 -25.81
CA SER A 584 14.90 12.96 -26.59
C SER A 584 14.83 11.88 -27.68
N SER A 585 13.77 11.06 -27.71
CA SER A 585 13.61 9.92 -28.63
C SER A 585 12.38 9.99 -29.56
N SER A 586 11.58 11.06 -29.51
CA SER A 586 10.44 11.28 -30.42
C SER A 586 10.72 12.43 -31.39
N SER A 587 11.50 12.13 -32.43
CA SER A 587 11.70 13.00 -33.59
C SER A 587 10.39 13.21 -34.34
N SER A 588 9.96 14.48 -34.41
CA SER A 588 9.13 15.07 -35.49
C SER A 588 7.98 14.22 -36.04
N SER A 589 6.99 13.90 -35.21
CA SER A 589 5.66 13.57 -35.73
C SER A 589 4.91 14.87 -36.02
N THR A 590 4.53 15.08 -37.29
CA THR A 590 3.67 16.19 -37.70
C THR A 590 2.27 15.92 -37.15
N PHE A 591 1.85 16.68 -36.14
CA PHE A 591 0.56 16.49 -35.50
C PHE A 591 -0.56 17.14 -36.31
N THR A 592 -1.67 16.43 -36.47
CA THR A 592 -2.78 16.88 -37.28
C THR A 592 -3.95 17.33 -36.42
N LYS A 593 -4.28 18.62 -36.45
CA LYS A 593 -5.54 19.15 -35.92
C LYS A 593 -6.64 18.84 -36.93
N THR A 594 -7.72 18.21 -36.46
CA THR A 594 -8.85 17.83 -37.29
C THR A 594 -9.96 18.86 -37.14
N GLU A 595 -10.13 19.74 -38.12
CA GLU A 595 -11.22 20.71 -38.13
C GLU A 595 -12.37 20.23 -39.02
N ILE A 596 -13.60 20.48 -38.58
CA ILE A 596 -14.81 20.15 -39.34
C ILE A 596 -15.01 21.25 -40.39
N ILE A 597 -15.17 20.87 -41.64
CA ILE A 597 -15.55 21.83 -42.70
C ILE A 597 -16.94 22.37 -42.37
N SER A 598 -17.09 23.69 -42.34
CA SER A 598 -18.37 24.33 -42.00
C SER A 598 -19.52 23.78 -42.86
N PRO A 599 -20.58 23.21 -42.27
CA PRO A 599 -21.71 22.64 -43.00
C PRO A 599 -22.44 23.64 -43.91
N ILE A 600 -22.24 24.94 -43.69
CA ILE A 600 -22.89 26.03 -44.40
C ILE A 600 -22.55 26.01 -45.90
N TRP A 601 -21.31 25.66 -46.26
CA TRP A 601 -20.89 25.60 -47.66
C TRP A 601 -21.62 24.49 -48.42
N PHE A 602 -21.74 23.30 -47.81
CA PHE A 602 -22.51 22.20 -48.39
C PHE A 602 -24.00 22.54 -48.45
N PHE A 603 -24.54 23.22 -47.43
CA PHE A 603 -25.92 23.70 -47.44
C PHE A 603 -26.17 24.71 -48.58
N LEU A 604 -25.27 25.66 -48.83
CA LEU A 604 -25.39 26.62 -49.92
C LEU A 604 -25.34 25.95 -51.30
N ILE A 605 -24.45 24.97 -51.49
CA ILE A 605 -24.38 24.19 -52.74
C ILE A 605 -25.68 23.40 -52.96
N PHE A 606 -26.22 22.80 -51.90
CA PHE A 606 -27.51 22.11 -51.95
C PHE A 606 -28.65 23.07 -52.30
N LEU A 607 -28.69 24.25 -51.66
CA LEU A 607 -29.71 25.27 -51.89
C LEU A 607 -29.66 25.78 -53.33
N LEU A 608 -28.48 26.15 -53.84
CA LEU A 608 -28.31 26.61 -55.23
C LEU A 608 -28.71 25.54 -56.25
N SER A 609 -28.31 24.30 -56.02
CA SER A 609 -28.65 23.17 -56.91
C SER A 609 -30.15 22.88 -56.91
N SER A 610 -30.79 22.91 -55.74
CA SER A 610 -32.24 22.70 -55.60
C SER A 610 -33.03 23.86 -56.19
N THR A 611 -32.56 25.10 -56.01
CA THR A 611 -33.19 26.29 -56.59
C THR A 611 -33.10 26.28 -58.11
N PHE A 612 -31.96 25.89 -58.68
CA PHE A 612 -31.80 25.71 -60.13
C PHE A 612 -32.74 24.65 -60.69
N LEU A 613 -32.81 23.47 -60.06
CA LEU A 613 -33.72 22.38 -60.46
C LEU A 613 -35.21 22.78 -60.37
N TRP A 614 -35.56 23.66 -59.42
CA TRP A 614 -36.91 24.21 -59.29
C TRP A 614 -37.21 25.26 -60.35
N LEU A 615 -36.29 26.20 -60.59
CA LEU A 615 -36.45 27.28 -61.56
C LEU A 615 -36.58 26.72 -62.98
N GLU A 616 -35.73 25.74 -63.34
CA GLU A 616 -35.73 25.07 -64.64
C GLU A 616 -36.96 24.18 -64.87
N ARG A 617 -37.74 23.86 -63.82
CA ARG A 617 -39.04 23.19 -63.96
C ARG A 617 -40.16 24.18 -64.28
N LYS A 618 -40.01 25.45 -63.86
CA LYS A 618 -41.00 26.50 -64.11
C LYS A 618 -40.76 27.26 -65.43
N LEU A 619 -39.56 27.18 -65.99
CA LEU A 619 -39.13 27.73 -67.30
C LEU A 619 -39.10 26.65 -68.40
#